data_AF-A0A1H8E8D6-F1
#
_entry.id   AF-A0A1H8E8D6-F1
#
_cell.length_a   1.000
_cell.length_b   1.000
_cell.length_c   1.000
_cell.angle_alpha   90.00
_cell.angle_beta   90.00
_cell.angle_gamma   90.00
#
_symmetry.space_group_name_H-M   'P 1'
#
loop_
_entity.id
_entity.type
_entity.pdbx_description
1 polymer ?
#
loop_
_entity_poly.entity_id
_entity_poly.type
_entity_poly.pdbx_seq_one_letter_code
_entity_poly.pdbx_strand_id
1 'polypeptide(L)' 'MFTIEHDFDATVITLIDEGHEGLQEDITINAFDDCITLEQLHPITEEPMVITLSMTQLRDLAAALDLPEGSYRLERPKG' A
#
# COMPACT_ATOMS: atom_id res chain seq x y z
N MET A 1 4.80 6.64 12.02
CA MET A 1 3.52 7.40 12.03
C MET A 1 2.79 7.24 10.69
N PHE A 2 1.52 7.67 10.58
CA PHE A 2 0.86 7.81 9.27
C PHE A 2 -0.09 9.00 9.23
N THR A 3 -0.38 9.50 8.03
CA THR A 3 -1.39 10.52 7.74
C THR A 3 -2.38 9.99 6.70
N ILE A 4 -3.59 10.56 6.68
CA ILE A 4 -4.62 10.25 5.68
C ILE A 4 -5.22 11.57 5.21
N GLU A 5 -5.18 11.77 3.91
CA GLU A 5 -5.68 12.96 3.22
C GLU A 5 -6.64 12.53 2.11
N HIS A 6 -7.66 13.32 1.85
CA HIS A 6 -8.56 13.10 0.73
C HIS A 6 -8.23 14.12 -0.36
N ASP A 7 -7.82 13.63 -1.53
CA ASP A 7 -7.69 14.42 -2.75
C ASP A 7 -8.87 14.11 -3.70
N PHE A 8 -8.96 14.85 -4.80
CA PHE A 8 -10.14 14.84 -5.67
C PHE A 8 -10.47 13.46 -6.27
N ASP A 9 -9.46 12.64 -6.58
CA ASP A 9 -9.60 11.33 -7.21
C ASP A 9 -9.04 10.15 -6.40
N ALA A 10 -8.41 10.43 -5.26
CA ALA A 10 -7.83 9.39 -4.40
C ALA A 10 -7.84 9.77 -2.91
N THR A 11 -7.88 8.74 -2.06
CA THR A 11 -7.40 8.89 -0.68
C THR A 11 -5.90 8.69 -0.65
N VAL A 12 -5.15 9.68 -0.17
CA VAL A 12 -3.69 9.65 -0.07
C VAL A 12 -3.30 9.31 1.36
N ILE A 13 -2.51 8.25 1.55
CA ILE A 13 -2.02 7.81 2.85
C ILE A 13 -0.50 7.85 2.81
N THR A 14 0.13 8.53 3.75
CA THR A 14 1.59 8.54 3.88
C THR A 14 1.99 7.73 5.11
N LEU A 15 2.82 6.71 4.92
CA LEU A 15 3.44 5.93 5.98
C LEU A 15 4.85 6.46 6.21
N ILE A 16 5.11 6.91 7.44
CA ILE A 16 6.39 7.47 7.86
C ILE A 16 7.14 6.43 8.69
N ASP A 17 8.32 6.06 8.22
CA ASP A 17 9.24 5.20 8.97
C ASP A 17 10.05 6.03 9.97
N GLU A 18 9.90 5.75 11.26
CA GLU A 18 10.52 6.55 12.31
C GLU A 18 10.77 5.74 13.59
N GLY A 19 11.68 6.24 14.43
CA GLY A 19 11.87 5.72 15.78
C GLY A 19 12.93 4.62 15.92
N HIS A 20 13.73 4.36 14.88
CA HIS A 20 14.89 3.46 14.95
C HIS A 20 16.02 3.87 13.99
N GLU A 21 17.17 3.19 14.06
CA GLU A 21 18.27 3.36 13.11
C GLU A 21 17.98 2.61 11.80
N GLY A 22 18.45 3.15 10.66
CA GLY A 22 18.27 2.52 9.35
C GLY A 22 16.87 2.68 8.75
N LEU A 23 16.31 3.89 8.83
CA LEU A 23 15.00 4.23 8.29
C LEU A 23 14.93 4.00 6.77
N GLN A 24 13.77 3.55 6.31
CA GLN A 24 13.39 3.55 4.90
C GLN A 24 12.74 4.89 4.52
N GLU A 25 12.71 5.20 3.22
CA GLU A 25 11.94 6.33 2.71
C GLU A 25 10.44 6.13 2.94
N ASP A 26 9.70 7.23 3.07
CA ASP A 26 8.25 7.19 3.27
C ASP A 26 7.53 6.48 2.11
N ILE A 27 6.41 5.83 2.44
CA ILE A 27 5.54 5.20 1.44
C ILE A 27 4.28 6.04 1.27
N THR A 28 4.01 6.48 0.04
CA THR A 28 2.75 7.10 -0.33
C THR A 28 1.83 6.07 -0.97
N ILE A 29 0.64 5.92 -0.41
CA ILE A 29 -0.40 5.04 -0.93
C ILE A 29 -1.50 5.92 -1.53
N ASN A 30 -1.74 5.78 -2.82
CA ASN A 30 -2.87 6.45 -3.47
C ASN A 30 -3.98 5.42 -3.69
N ALA A 31 -5.11 5.64 -3.02
CA ALA A 31 -6.28 4.78 -3.12
C ALA A 31 -7.34 5.38 -4.04
N PHE A 32 -7.32 4.95 -5.31
CA PHE A 32 -8.32 5.30 -6.32
C PHE A 32 -9.51 4.34 -6.24
N ASP A 33 -10.56 4.63 -7.02
CA ASP A 33 -11.78 3.80 -7.08
C ASP A 33 -11.54 2.39 -7.65
N ASP A 34 -10.57 2.22 -8.55
CA ASP A 34 -10.33 0.98 -9.31
C ASP A 34 -8.99 0.29 -9.02
N CYS A 35 -8.03 1.02 -8.42
CA CYS A 35 -6.71 0.50 -8.09
C CYS A 35 -6.06 1.28 -6.94
N ILE A 36 -5.00 0.69 -6.38
CA ILE A 36 -4.14 1.33 -5.40
C ILE A 36 -2.73 1.43 -5.97
N THR A 37 -2.03 2.53 -5.77
CA THR A 37 -0.59 2.61 -6.00
C THR A 37 0.17 2.75 -4.69
N LEU A 38 1.31 2.09 -4.61
CA LEU A 38 2.32 2.23 -3.57
C LEU A 38 3.52 2.90 -4.22
N GLU A 39 3.91 4.08 -3.73
CA GLU A 39 5.05 4.83 -4.19
C GLU A 39 6.07 4.98 -3.07
N GLN A 40 7.34 4.72 -3.38
CA GLN A 40 8.47 4.95 -2.48
C GLN A 40 9.66 5.47 -3.28
N LEU A 41 10.37 6.45 -2.71
CA LEU A 41 11.55 7.00 -3.35
C LEU A 41 12.71 6.01 -3.27
N HIS A 42 13.41 5.78 -4.38
CA HIS A 42 14.62 4.96 -4.36
C HIS A 42 15.80 5.75 -3.74
N PRO A 43 16.45 5.24 -2.69
CA PRO A 43 17.38 6.03 -1.86
C PRO A 43 18.69 6.44 -2.56
N ILE A 44 19.00 5.86 -3.73
CA ILE A 44 20.23 6.16 -4.48
C ILE A 44 19.93 6.99 -5.73
N THR A 45 18.83 6.68 -6.43
CA THR A 45 18.50 7.34 -7.70
C THR A 45 17.56 8.52 -7.52
N GLU A 46 16.94 8.65 -6.34
CA GLU A 46 15.93 9.66 -6.04
C GLU A 46 14.76 9.64 -7.04
N GLU A 47 14.47 8.45 -7.59
CA GLU A 47 13.37 8.23 -8.52
C GLU A 47 12.21 7.53 -7.80
N PRO A 48 10.94 7.92 -8.06
CA PRO A 48 9.79 7.28 -7.46
C PRO A 48 9.59 5.88 -8.06
N MET A 49 9.57 4.87 -7.20
CA MET A 49 9.24 3.49 -7.56
C MET A 49 7.77 3.24 -7.25
N VAL A 50 7.00 2.82 -8.25
CA VAL A 50 5.55 2.64 -8.14
C VAL A 50 5.15 1.18 -8.34
N ILE A 51 4.36 0.63 -7.43
CA ILE A 51 3.69 -0.66 -7.54
C ILE A 51 2.18 -0.43 -7.60
N THR A 52 1.51 -0.95 -8.62
CA THR A 52 0.06 -0.87 -8.75
C THR A 52 -0.59 -2.19 -8.34
N LEU A 53 -1.55 -2.11 -7.43
CA LEU A 53 -2.39 -3.22 -6.98
C LEU A 53 -3.80 -3.04 -7.53
N SER A 54 -4.36 -4.10 -8.11
CA SER A 54 -5.80 -4.18 -8.31
C SER A 54 -6.54 -4.28 -6.98
N MET A 55 -7.82 -3.91 -6.94
CA MET A 55 -8.65 -4.06 -5.73
C MET A 55 -8.75 -5.51 -5.23
N THR A 56 -8.56 -6.51 -6.10
CA THR A 56 -8.49 -7.92 -5.66
C THR A 56 -7.17 -8.18 -4.92
N GLN A 57 -6.04 -7.75 -5.49
CA GLN A 57 -4.73 -7.91 -4.84
C GLN A 57 -4.63 -7.16 -3.51
N LEU A 58 -5.22 -5.97 -3.40
CA LEU A 58 -5.26 -5.24 -2.13
C LEU A 58 -5.99 -6.04 -1.04
N ARG A 59 -7.16 -6.62 -1.37
CA ARG A 59 -7.93 -7.44 -0.43
C ARG A 59 -7.16 -8.70 -0.03
N ASP A 60 -6.53 -9.35 -1.00
CA ASP A 60 -5.70 -10.53 -0.74
C ASP A 60 -4.51 -10.18 0.16
N LEU A 61 -3.84 -9.04 -0.08
CA LEU A 61 -2.75 -8.54 0.76
C LEU A 61 -3.23 -8.24 2.18
N ALA A 62 -4.34 -7.51 2.33
CA ALA A 62 -4.91 -7.18 3.63
C ALA A 62 -5.24 -8.44 4.44
N ALA A 63 -5.83 -9.46 3.81
CA ALA A 63 -6.09 -10.73 4.48
C ALA A 63 -4.80 -11.50 4.81
N ALA A 64 -3.80 -11.47 3.92
CA ALA A 64 -2.55 -12.17 4.11
C ALA A 64 -1.75 -11.67 5.33
N LEU A 65 -1.92 -10.41 5.74
CA LEU A 65 -1.27 -9.85 6.93
C LEU A 65 -1.71 -10.54 8.24
N ASP A 66 -2.90 -11.16 8.26
CA ASP A 66 -3.47 -11.81 9.45
C ASP A 66 -3.46 -13.35 9.38
N LEU A 67 -2.93 -13.95 8.30
CA LEU A 67 -2.96 -15.38 8.05
C LEU A 67 -1.57 -16.03 8.18
N PRO A 68 -1.47 -17.28 8.69
CA PRO A 68 -0.20 -18.02 8.72
C PRO A 68 0.20 -18.47 7.31
N GLU A 69 1.43 -18.97 7.18
CA GLU A 69 1.93 -19.53 5.92
C GLU A 69 0.98 -20.57 5.31
N GLY A 70 0.74 -20.48 4.00
CA GLY A 70 -0.20 -21.35 3.32
C GLY A 70 -0.63 -20.84 1.94
N SER A 71 -1.52 -21.58 1.28
CA SER A 71 -2.15 -21.18 0.03
C SER A 71 -3.62 -20.88 0.28
N TYR A 72 -4.01 -19.63 0.07
CA TYR A 72 -5.36 -19.15 0.32
C TYR A 72 -6.01 -18.67 -0.97
N ARG A 73 -7.34 -18.71 -0.96
CA ARG A 73 -8.18 -18.10 -1.99
C ARG A 73 -9.35 -17.47 -1.28
N LEU A 74 -9.41 -16.14 -1.28
CA LEU A 74 -10.56 -15.45 -0.72
C LEU A 74 -11.77 -15.73 -1.61
N GLU A 75 -12.83 -16.28 -1.03
CA GLU A 75 -14.10 -16.42 -1.74
C GLU A 75 -14.66 -15.02 -1.99
N ARG A 76 -14.95 -14.69 -3.26
CA ARG A 76 -15.64 -13.43 -3.56
C ARG A 76 -17.04 -13.50 -2.95
N PRO A 77 -17.48 -12.49 -2.16
CA PRO A 77 -18.86 -12.45 -1.71
C PRO A 77 -19.76 -12.53 -2.93
N LYS A 78 -20.74 -13.45 -2.90
CA LYS A 78 -21.80 -13.47 -3.90
C LYS A 78 -22.59 -12.17 -3.70
N GLY A 79 -22.57 -11.33 -4.73
CA GLY A 79 -23.35 -10.09 -4.76
C GLY A 79 -24.85 -10.34 -4.58
#